data_AF-A0A7C4ZTU2-F1
#
_entry.id   AF-A0A7C4ZTU2-F1
#
_cell.length_a   1.000
_cell.length_b   1.000
_cell.length_c   1.000
_cell.angle_alpha   90.00
_cell.angle_beta   90.00
_cell.angle_gamma   90.00
#
_symmetry.space_group_name_H-M   'P 1'
#
loop_
_entity.id
_entity.type
_entity.pdbx_description
1 polymer ?
#
loop_
_entity_poly.entity_id
_entity_poly.type
_entity_poly.pdbx_seq_one_letter_code
_entity_poly.pdbx_strand_id
1 'polypeptide(L)'
;RLTKNCGFYVFFTSNSLISNNTIMGNIWGLLLLNSTGNEIIMNSVAQNALSVGLFMSSDNTITKNNISFNGGSHVHIPGAYFESYICLLYSHNNTLSENDITNNTGGVYLDHANNNKLFHNNFLNNLVQVRCVESNSVWDNGYPSGGNYWSNYIDADEKKGVNQDEAGGDGIGDTPYVIDANNRDRYPLTGTFKTFNAGSWNGKTYNFDMITNSTVSSFQVDTDKKTVSLNVSGTEGTTGFCRLTIPNTIVQEFWQGNYIVLLNGEPWPFKNWTDGTNTYILINYTHSEHEIVITPEYPTTIILPLLILTTLIATVFSKNIRKPKLKLKFSLPYSVYLAGVSLALNVK
;
A
#
# COMPACT_ATOMS: atom_id res chain seq x y z
N ARG A 1 -22.75 36.00 5.62
CA ARG A 1 -23.64 34.92 6.14
C ARG A 1 -23.02 33.51 5.99
N LEU A 2 -22.04 33.31 5.10
CA LEU A 2 -21.36 32.02 4.87
C LEU A 2 -20.50 31.52 6.05
N THR A 3 -20.11 32.39 7.00
CA THR A 3 -19.17 32.05 8.08
C THR A 3 -19.81 31.46 9.34
N LYS A 4 -21.12 31.61 9.54
CA LYS A 4 -21.80 30.96 10.67
C LYS A 4 -21.99 29.50 10.29
N ASN A 5 -21.15 28.61 10.85
CA ASN A 5 -21.17 27.14 10.72
C ASN A 5 -20.17 26.52 9.71
N CYS A 6 -19.03 27.18 9.47
CA CYS A 6 -17.86 26.52 8.87
C CYS A 6 -17.00 25.89 9.97
N GLY A 7 -16.56 24.65 9.78
CA GLY A 7 -15.62 23.98 10.68
C GLY A 7 -14.21 24.58 10.57
N PHE A 8 -13.74 24.76 9.33
CA PHE A 8 -12.49 25.45 9.04
C PHE A 8 -12.69 26.41 7.87
N TYR A 9 -12.34 27.69 8.05
CA TYR A 9 -12.53 28.72 7.04
C TYR A 9 -11.25 29.52 6.79
N VAL A 10 -10.86 29.59 5.51
CA VAL A 10 -9.65 30.21 5.02
C VAL A 10 -10.06 31.27 4.00
N PHE A 11 -9.61 32.50 4.22
CA PHE A 11 -10.04 33.64 3.42
C PHE A 11 -8.86 34.55 3.09
N PHE A 12 -8.65 34.86 1.82
CA PHE A 12 -7.52 35.69 1.35
C PHE A 12 -6.17 35.24 1.93
N THR A 13 -5.96 33.92 1.97
CA THR A 13 -4.77 33.32 2.57
C THR A 13 -3.93 32.62 1.53
N SER A 14 -2.61 32.70 1.68
CA SER A 14 -1.67 32.03 0.80
C SER A 14 -0.58 31.28 1.53
N ASN A 15 -0.04 30.24 0.87
CA ASN A 15 1.15 29.51 1.33
C ASN A 15 1.04 28.98 2.77
N SER A 16 -0.15 28.50 3.15
CA SER A 16 -0.41 27.98 4.49
C SER A 16 -0.61 26.46 4.47
N LEU A 17 -0.19 25.82 5.57
CA LEU A 17 -0.36 24.39 5.81
C LEU A 17 -1.56 24.14 6.72
N ILE A 18 -2.52 23.37 6.25
CA ILE A 18 -3.70 22.89 6.98
C ILE A 18 -3.59 21.38 7.06
N SER A 19 -3.11 20.87 8.18
CA SER A 19 -2.81 19.45 8.30
C SER A 19 -3.29 18.82 9.60
N ASN A 20 -3.66 17.53 9.53
CA ASN A 20 -3.99 16.71 10.70
C ASN A 20 -5.17 17.22 11.54
N ASN A 21 -6.17 17.83 10.88
CA ASN A 21 -7.38 18.30 11.57
C ASN A 21 -8.53 17.29 11.43
N THR A 22 -9.36 17.21 12.47
CA THR A 22 -10.66 16.51 12.43
C THR A 22 -11.77 17.54 12.36
N ILE A 23 -12.48 17.59 11.22
CA ILE A 23 -13.48 18.60 10.87
C ILE A 23 -14.81 17.89 10.64
N MET A 24 -15.69 17.94 11.65
CA MET A 24 -16.90 17.12 11.69
C MET A 24 -18.13 17.88 12.22
N GLY A 25 -19.30 17.54 11.68
CA GLY A 25 -20.60 18.00 12.19
C GLY A 25 -20.93 19.46 11.87
N ASN A 26 -20.31 20.03 10.83
CA ASN A 26 -20.50 21.43 10.43
C ASN A 26 -21.41 21.55 9.21
N ILE A 27 -21.89 22.77 8.92
CA ILE A 27 -22.55 23.05 7.63
C ILE A 27 -21.52 22.98 6.52
N TRP A 28 -20.42 23.70 6.65
CA TRP A 28 -19.25 23.55 5.79
C TRP A 28 -18.14 22.88 6.57
N GLY A 29 -17.55 21.81 6.03
CA GLY A 29 -16.36 21.20 6.60
C GLY A 29 -15.19 22.17 6.51
N LEU A 30 -14.58 22.24 5.34
CA LEU A 30 -13.41 23.08 5.07
C LEU A 30 -13.69 23.99 3.88
N LEU A 31 -13.53 25.30 4.05
CA LEU A 31 -13.87 26.30 3.05
C LEU A 31 -12.69 27.24 2.79
N LEU A 32 -12.21 27.26 1.54
CA LEU A 32 -11.26 28.22 1.00
C LEU A 32 -12.01 29.22 0.12
N LEU A 33 -11.78 30.50 0.36
CA LEU A 33 -12.28 31.59 -0.48
C LEU A 33 -11.15 32.56 -0.81
N ASN A 34 -10.95 32.84 -2.10
CA ASN A 34 -9.86 33.69 -2.60
C ASN A 34 -8.48 33.33 -2.04
N SER A 35 -8.14 32.05 -1.99
CA SER A 35 -6.93 31.54 -1.33
C SER A 35 -6.05 30.71 -2.30
N THR A 36 -4.74 30.81 -2.18
CA THR A 36 -3.81 30.22 -3.18
C THR A 36 -2.54 29.65 -2.57
N GLY A 37 -1.95 28.62 -3.17
CA GLY A 37 -0.70 28.05 -2.68
C GLY A 37 -0.82 27.31 -1.34
N ASN A 38 -2.02 26.94 -0.88
CA ASN A 38 -2.18 26.28 0.41
C ASN A 38 -2.09 24.75 0.28
N GLU A 39 -1.57 24.11 1.33
CA GLU A 39 -1.46 22.65 1.44
C GLU A 39 -2.48 22.14 2.46
N ILE A 40 -3.40 21.29 2.01
CA ILE A 40 -4.44 20.65 2.82
C ILE A 40 -4.11 19.17 2.86
N ILE A 41 -3.52 18.70 3.96
CA ILE A 41 -2.92 17.36 4.03
C ILE A 41 -3.32 16.56 5.27
N MET A 42 -3.64 15.28 5.11
CA MET A 42 -3.96 14.38 6.24
C MET A 42 -5.08 14.89 7.16
N ASN A 43 -6.07 15.60 6.62
CA ASN A 43 -7.25 16.01 7.39
C ASN A 43 -8.36 14.95 7.27
N SER A 44 -9.18 14.85 8.31
CA SER A 44 -10.42 14.08 8.32
C SER A 44 -11.61 15.04 8.24
N VAL A 45 -12.28 15.09 7.09
CA VAL A 45 -13.46 15.94 6.84
C VAL A 45 -14.68 15.05 6.71
N ALA A 46 -15.46 14.91 7.78
CA ALA A 46 -16.53 13.92 7.83
C ALA A 46 -17.83 14.41 8.45
N GLN A 47 -18.96 13.85 8.02
CA GLN A 47 -20.29 14.15 8.58
C GLN A 47 -20.63 15.66 8.56
N ASN A 48 -20.13 16.39 7.57
CA ASN A 48 -20.53 17.77 7.32
C ASN A 48 -21.65 17.81 6.27
N ALA A 49 -22.47 18.86 6.27
CA ALA A 49 -23.48 19.01 5.22
C ALA A 49 -22.81 19.27 3.86
N LEU A 50 -21.79 20.13 3.82
CA LEU A 50 -20.95 20.45 2.67
C LEU A 50 -19.50 20.10 3.02
N SER A 51 -18.80 19.39 2.12
CA SER A 51 -17.48 18.83 2.43
C SER A 51 -16.36 19.88 2.40
N VAL A 52 -15.60 19.94 1.31
CA VAL A 52 -14.50 20.86 1.04
C VAL A 52 -14.93 21.80 -0.10
N GLY A 53 -14.82 23.10 0.10
CA GLY A 53 -15.14 24.11 -0.92
C GLY A 53 -13.94 24.98 -1.24
N LEU A 54 -13.57 25.08 -2.51
CA LEU A 54 -12.56 25.99 -3.05
C LEU A 54 -13.25 26.97 -3.98
N PHE A 55 -13.45 28.20 -3.51
CA PHE A 55 -14.09 29.27 -4.26
C PHE A 55 -13.07 30.31 -4.67
N MET A 56 -12.90 30.51 -5.99
CA MET A 56 -11.92 31.46 -6.53
C MET A 56 -10.51 31.22 -5.94
N SER A 57 -10.17 29.95 -5.73
CA SER A 57 -9.00 29.53 -4.96
C SER A 57 -8.15 28.58 -5.79
N SER A 58 -7.08 29.12 -6.38
CA SER A 58 -6.24 28.43 -7.35
C SER A 58 -4.90 28.00 -6.76
N ASP A 59 -4.23 27.03 -7.38
CA ASP A 59 -2.87 26.60 -7.03
C ASP A 59 -2.75 26.02 -5.60
N ASN A 60 -3.79 25.35 -5.09
CA ASN A 60 -3.75 24.64 -3.81
C ASN A 60 -3.52 23.14 -4.00
N THR A 61 -2.99 22.49 -2.97
CA THR A 61 -2.72 21.04 -2.94
C THR A 61 -3.57 20.40 -1.87
N ILE A 62 -4.40 19.42 -2.24
CA ILE A 62 -5.27 18.65 -1.34
C ILE A 62 -4.84 17.19 -1.42
N THR A 63 -4.15 16.70 -0.40
CA THR A 63 -3.53 15.37 -0.47
C THR A 63 -3.72 14.54 0.79
N LYS A 64 -3.87 13.22 0.66
CA LYS A 64 -3.92 12.31 1.82
C LYS A 64 -5.06 12.61 2.80
N ASN A 65 -6.11 13.30 2.38
CA ASN A 65 -7.26 13.60 3.24
C ASN A 65 -8.27 12.46 3.19
N ASN A 66 -8.91 12.20 4.33
CA ASN A 66 -10.09 11.35 4.42
C ASN A 66 -11.33 12.24 4.40
N ILE A 67 -12.10 12.18 3.31
CA ILE A 67 -13.28 13.00 3.08
C ILE A 67 -14.46 12.04 2.95
N SER A 68 -15.23 11.89 4.04
CA SER A 68 -16.22 10.82 4.13
C SER A 68 -17.54 11.17 4.80
N PHE A 69 -18.62 10.51 4.37
CA PHE A 69 -19.95 10.67 4.97
C PHE A 69 -20.47 12.13 4.97
N ASN A 70 -20.06 12.95 3.99
CA ASN A 70 -20.56 14.32 3.84
C ASN A 70 -21.82 14.36 2.95
N GLY A 71 -22.72 15.29 3.26
CA GLY A 71 -24.05 15.41 2.62
C GLY A 71 -25.22 15.02 3.52
N GLY A 72 -25.08 15.17 4.85
CA GLY A 72 -26.19 14.96 5.78
C GLY A 72 -27.38 15.91 5.53
N SER A 73 -28.61 15.43 5.76
CA SER A 73 -29.92 16.05 5.46
C SER A 73 -30.25 17.40 6.11
N HIS A 74 -29.29 18.20 6.57
CA HIS A 74 -29.56 19.32 7.49
C HIS A 74 -29.48 20.71 6.84
N VAL A 75 -29.26 20.81 5.53
CA VAL A 75 -29.13 22.13 4.89
C VAL A 75 -29.94 22.22 3.61
N HIS A 76 -31.19 22.69 3.75
CA HIS A 76 -31.92 23.29 2.63
C HIS A 76 -31.30 24.67 2.36
N ILE A 77 -30.42 24.76 1.35
CA ILE A 77 -30.05 26.05 0.76
C ILE A 77 -31.06 26.29 -0.38
N PRO A 78 -31.95 27.30 -0.27
CA PRO A 78 -32.91 27.58 -1.32
C PRO A 78 -32.21 27.82 -2.66
N GLY A 79 -32.63 27.11 -3.70
CA GLY A 79 -32.09 27.22 -5.05
C GLY A 79 -30.99 26.23 -5.41
N ALA A 80 -30.72 25.24 -4.56
CA ALA A 80 -29.65 24.31 -4.85
C ALA A 80 -29.90 22.86 -4.42
N TYR A 81 -29.79 21.99 -5.41
CA TYR A 81 -29.95 20.55 -5.34
C TYR A 81 -28.58 19.96 -4.97
N PHE A 82 -28.25 19.90 -3.68
CA PHE A 82 -26.85 19.69 -3.29
C PHE A 82 -26.55 18.25 -2.90
N GLU A 83 -25.90 17.54 -3.83
CA GLU A 83 -24.87 16.57 -3.47
C GLU A 83 -23.68 17.36 -2.86
N SER A 84 -23.15 16.87 -1.75
CA SER A 84 -21.99 17.42 -1.05
C SER A 84 -20.72 16.91 -1.70
N TYR A 85 -20.21 17.70 -2.64
CA TYR A 85 -18.96 17.45 -3.33
C TYR A 85 -17.78 18.09 -2.61
N ILE A 86 -16.57 17.65 -2.94
CA ILE A 86 -15.42 18.54 -2.99
C ILE A 86 -15.65 19.50 -4.16
N CYS A 87 -15.96 20.76 -3.86
CA CYS A 87 -16.40 21.74 -4.84
C CYS A 87 -15.27 22.70 -5.20
N LEU A 88 -14.90 22.76 -6.48
CA LEU A 88 -13.97 23.76 -7.03
C LEU A 88 -14.77 24.66 -7.97
N LEU A 89 -15.01 25.91 -7.56
CA LEU A 89 -15.75 26.92 -8.34
C LEU A 89 -14.82 28.08 -8.69
N TYR A 90 -14.62 28.32 -9.99
CA TYR A 90 -13.64 29.30 -10.50
C TYR A 90 -12.23 29.11 -9.91
N SER A 91 -11.85 27.85 -9.69
CA SER A 91 -10.63 27.45 -8.98
C SER A 91 -9.75 26.60 -9.90
N HIS A 92 -8.56 27.11 -10.22
CA HIS A 92 -7.69 26.56 -11.26
C HIS A 92 -6.41 25.97 -10.70
N ASN A 93 -5.74 25.13 -11.48
CA ASN A 93 -4.38 24.64 -11.19
C ASN A 93 -4.20 23.96 -9.82
N ASN A 94 -5.28 23.44 -9.22
CA ASN A 94 -5.20 22.71 -7.95
C ASN A 94 -4.77 21.26 -8.21
N THR A 95 -4.12 20.66 -7.23
CA THR A 95 -3.77 19.23 -7.24
C THR A 95 -4.53 18.50 -6.15
N LEU A 96 -5.32 17.50 -6.53
CA LEU A 96 -6.02 16.59 -5.63
C LEU A 96 -5.44 15.20 -5.82
N SER A 97 -4.66 14.70 -4.87
CA SER A 97 -4.12 13.34 -4.99
C SER A 97 -4.11 12.55 -3.70
N GLU A 98 -4.18 11.24 -3.79
CA GLU A 98 -4.03 10.36 -2.62
C GLU A 98 -5.13 10.57 -1.55
N ASN A 99 -6.30 11.12 -1.92
CA ASN A 99 -7.40 11.33 -0.98
C ASN A 99 -8.35 10.13 -0.98
N ASP A 100 -8.88 9.80 0.19
CA ASP A 100 -9.97 8.84 0.36
C ASP A 100 -11.30 9.60 0.34
N ILE A 101 -12.02 9.54 -0.79
CA ILE A 101 -13.28 10.27 -1.02
C ILE A 101 -14.40 9.25 -1.00
N THR A 102 -14.99 9.02 0.18
CA THR A 102 -15.82 7.83 0.40
C THR A 102 -17.18 8.10 1.05
N ASN A 103 -18.23 7.39 0.60
CA ASN A 103 -19.57 7.48 1.18
C ASN A 103 -20.15 8.91 1.26
N ASN A 104 -19.79 9.79 0.32
CA ASN A 104 -20.38 11.12 0.22
C ASN A 104 -21.56 11.10 -0.76
N THR A 105 -22.42 12.12 -0.67
CA THR A 105 -23.44 12.32 -1.72
C THR A 105 -22.83 12.75 -3.05
N GLY A 106 -21.63 13.35 -3.05
CA GLY A 106 -20.85 13.65 -4.25
C GLY A 106 -19.34 13.50 -4.01
N GLY A 107 -18.57 13.04 -4.99
CA GLY A 107 -17.10 13.00 -4.89
C GLY A 107 -16.46 14.37 -5.19
N VAL A 108 -16.32 14.73 -6.46
CA VAL A 108 -15.76 16.04 -6.89
C VAL A 108 -16.70 16.77 -7.84
N TYR A 109 -16.86 18.09 -7.65
CA TYR A 109 -17.57 18.98 -8.55
C TYR A 109 -16.64 20.09 -9.03
N LEU A 110 -16.45 20.18 -10.35
CA LEU A 110 -15.68 21.22 -11.01
C LEU A 110 -16.63 22.14 -11.78
N ASP A 111 -16.57 23.45 -11.51
CA ASP A 111 -17.42 24.44 -12.16
C ASP A 111 -16.60 25.66 -12.56
N HIS A 112 -16.45 25.86 -13.87
CA HIS A 112 -15.51 26.82 -14.45
C HIS A 112 -14.11 26.68 -13.83
N ALA A 113 -13.66 25.44 -13.58
CA ALA A 113 -12.47 25.09 -12.81
C ALA A 113 -11.50 24.26 -13.66
N ASN A 114 -10.69 24.98 -14.44
CA ASN A 114 -9.75 24.40 -15.41
C ASN A 114 -8.36 24.09 -14.86
N ASN A 115 -7.65 23.19 -15.55
CA ASN A 115 -6.26 22.81 -15.33
C ASN A 115 -5.95 22.20 -13.96
N ASN A 116 -6.95 21.61 -13.30
CA ASN A 116 -6.72 20.85 -12.07
C ASN A 116 -6.13 19.47 -12.41
N LYS A 117 -5.42 18.87 -11.46
CA LYS A 117 -4.85 17.52 -11.57
C LYS A 117 -5.43 16.64 -10.48
N LEU A 118 -6.07 15.54 -10.86
CA LEU A 118 -6.73 14.62 -9.95
C LEU A 118 -6.25 13.19 -10.22
N PHE A 119 -5.44 12.61 -9.35
CA PHE A 119 -4.89 11.26 -9.55
C PHE A 119 -4.67 10.56 -8.21
N HIS A 120 -4.63 9.23 -8.22
CA HIS A 120 -4.42 8.40 -7.01
C HIS A 120 -5.45 8.63 -5.90
N ASN A 121 -6.63 9.17 -6.20
CA ASN A 121 -7.71 9.28 -5.23
C ASN A 121 -8.56 8.00 -5.23
N ASN A 122 -9.14 7.67 -4.08
CA ASN A 122 -10.07 6.56 -3.92
C ASN A 122 -11.51 7.07 -3.89
N PHE A 123 -12.23 6.96 -5.01
CA PHE A 123 -13.64 7.31 -5.13
C PHE A 123 -14.53 6.10 -4.83
N LEU A 124 -14.93 5.95 -3.56
CA LEU A 124 -15.64 4.75 -3.09
C LEU A 124 -17.04 5.07 -2.56
N ASN A 125 -18.06 4.43 -3.12
CA ASN A 125 -19.44 4.49 -2.63
C ASN A 125 -20.01 5.92 -2.51
N ASN A 126 -19.57 6.86 -3.36
CA ASN A 126 -20.25 8.14 -3.48
C ASN A 126 -21.50 7.98 -4.35
N LEU A 127 -22.58 8.70 -4.05
CA LEU A 127 -23.81 8.64 -4.85
C LEU A 127 -23.56 9.13 -6.29
N VAL A 128 -22.78 10.21 -6.42
CA VAL A 128 -22.23 10.66 -7.70
C VAL A 128 -20.72 10.83 -7.55
N GLN A 129 -19.93 10.16 -8.40
CA GLN A 129 -18.47 10.22 -8.29
C GLN A 129 -17.93 11.60 -8.65
N VAL A 130 -18.26 12.11 -9.84
CA VAL A 130 -17.75 13.38 -10.35
C VAL A 130 -18.83 14.08 -11.18
N ARG A 131 -18.84 15.42 -11.13
CA ARG A 131 -19.54 16.26 -12.09
C ARG A 131 -18.66 17.43 -12.53
N CYS A 132 -18.60 17.68 -13.83
CA CYS A 132 -17.84 18.79 -14.42
C CYS A 132 -18.78 19.70 -15.21
N VAL A 133 -18.63 21.01 -15.03
CA VAL A 133 -19.35 22.07 -15.75
C VAL A 133 -18.32 23.05 -16.27
N GLU A 134 -18.24 23.20 -17.59
CA GLU A 134 -17.31 24.12 -18.27
C GLU A 134 -15.86 24.03 -17.76
N SER A 135 -15.42 22.81 -17.48
CA SER A 135 -14.14 22.51 -16.83
C SER A 135 -13.38 21.44 -17.61
N ASN A 136 -12.07 21.63 -17.75
CA ASN A 136 -11.14 20.66 -18.31
C ASN A 136 -9.98 20.43 -17.35
N SER A 137 -9.75 19.19 -16.95
CA SER A 137 -8.73 18.79 -15.97
C SER A 137 -8.08 17.45 -16.34
N VAL A 138 -6.93 17.18 -15.75
CA VAL A 138 -6.20 15.91 -15.93
C VAL A 138 -6.57 14.96 -14.80
N TRP A 139 -6.98 13.74 -15.14
CA TRP A 139 -7.50 12.76 -14.19
C TRP A 139 -6.58 11.55 -13.97
N ASP A 140 -5.33 11.64 -14.38
CA ASP A 140 -4.33 10.59 -14.20
C ASP A 140 -2.91 11.16 -14.06
N ASN A 141 -1.98 10.34 -13.57
CA ASN A 141 -0.56 10.68 -13.47
C ASN A 141 0.28 9.97 -14.56
N GLY A 142 -0.36 9.57 -15.66
CA GLY A 142 0.28 8.83 -16.75
C GLY A 142 0.66 7.39 -16.43
N TYR A 143 1.06 6.64 -17.46
CA TYR A 143 1.58 5.28 -17.32
C TYR A 143 3.07 5.28 -16.92
N PRO A 144 3.55 4.40 -16.03
CA PRO A 144 2.78 3.35 -15.36
C PRO A 144 2.19 3.80 -14.01
N SER A 145 2.23 5.09 -13.64
CA SER A 145 1.77 5.57 -12.33
C SER A 145 0.26 5.38 -12.11
N GLY A 146 -0.54 5.47 -13.17
CA GLY A 146 -1.99 5.29 -13.12
C GLY A 146 -2.76 6.56 -12.73
N GLY A 147 -4.08 6.42 -12.64
CA GLY A 147 -5.04 7.47 -12.32
C GLY A 147 -5.70 7.25 -10.99
N ASN A 148 -7.03 7.31 -10.93
CA ASN A 148 -7.81 7.19 -9.71
C ASN A 148 -8.46 5.80 -9.63
N TYR A 149 -8.79 5.39 -8.40
CA TYR A 149 -9.65 4.23 -8.19
C TYR A 149 -11.12 4.68 -8.16
N TRP A 150 -11.96 3.99 -8.93
CA TRP A 150 -13.38 4.27 -9.05
C TRP A 150 -14.17 3.02 -8.66
N SER A 151 -15.01 3.10 -7.61
CA SER A 151 -15.75 1.91 -7.16
C SER A 151 -16.80 1.40 -8.15
N ASN A 152 -17.10 2.16 -9.20
CA ASN A 152 -18.00 1.76 -10.29
C ASN A 152 -17.25 1.43 -11.60
N TYR A 153 -15.92 1.43 -11.59
CA TYR A 153 -15.13 0.91 -12.70
C TYR A 153 -15.04 -0.61 -12.57
N ILE A 154 -15.60 -1.31 -13.56
CA ILE A 154 -15.74 -2.77 -13.57
C ILE A 154 -15.09 -3.42 -14.80
N ASP A 155 -14.43 -2.61 -15.62
CA ASP A 155 -13.80 -3.09 -16.84
C ASP A 155 -12.52 -3.89 -16.52
N ALA A 156 -12.06 -4.67 -17.50
CA ALA A 156 -10.97 -5.62 -17.33
C ALA A 156 -9.60 -4.98 -17.13
N ASP A 157 -8.68 -5.79 -16.61
CA ASP A 157 -7.24 -5.56 -16.43
C ASP A 157 -6.50 -6.77 -17.02
N GLU A 158 -6.65 -6.94 -18.32
CA GLU A 158 -6.02 -8.01 -19.10
C GLU A 158 -4.86 -7.49 -19.93
N LYS A 159 -4.70 -6.16 -20.02
CA LYS A 159 -3.70 -5.47 -20.81
C LYS A 159 -2.77 -4.63 -19.93
N LYS A 160 -1.72 -4.12 -20.56
CA LYS A 160 -0.74 -3.22 -19.98
C LYS A 160 -0.13 -2.33 -21.05
N GLY A 161 0.79 -1.47 -20.62
CA GLY A 161 1.52 -0.56 -21.49
C GLY A 161 0.80 0.76 -21.68
N VAL A 162 1.49 1.73 -22.29
CA VAL A 162 0.99 3.11 -22.45
C VAL A 162 -0.35 3.18 -23.17
N ASN A 163 -0.59 2.27 -24.11
CA ASN A 163 -1.81 2.18 -24.92
C ASN A 163 -2.83 1.14 -24.40
N GLN A 164 -2.51 0.41 -23.33
CA GLN A 164 -3.34 -0.67 -22.79
C GLN A 164 -3.70 -1.75 -23.84
N ASP A 165 -2.72 -2.16 -24.66
CA ASP A 165 -2.89 -3.13 -25.76
C ASP A 165 -1.98 -4.37 -25.65
N GLU A 166 -0.96 -4.35 -24.80
CA GLU A 166 -0.07 -5.48 -24.56
C GLU A 166 -0.69 -6.48 -23.59
N ALA A 167 -0.48 -7.78 -23.79
CA ALA A 167 -1.09 -8.79 -22.92
C ALA A 167 -0.51 -8.81 -21.49
N GLY A 168 -1.41 -8.94 -20.52
CA GLY A 168 -1.15 -9.20 -19.11
C GLY A 168 -1.41 -7.98 -18.23
N GLY A 169 -2.39 -8.10 -17.32
CA GLY A 169 -2.76 -7.04 -16.39
C GLY A 169 -1.64 -6.56 -15.48
N ASP A 170 -1.73 -5.28 -15.11
CA ASP A 170 -0.75 -4.54 -14.31
C ASP A 170 -1.37 -3.64 -13.22
N GLY A 171 -2.63 -3.85 -12.86
CA GLY A 171 -3.32 -3.07 -11.83
C GLY A 171 -3.94 -1.76 -12.36
N ILE A 172 -3.84 -1.52 -13.68
CA ILE A 172 -4.46 -0.41 -14.39
C ILE A 172 -5.47 -1.00 -15.36
N GLY A 173 -6.66 -0.41 -15.39
CA GLY A 173 -7.74 -0.85 -16.25
C GLY A 173 -7.46 -0.61 -17.74
N ASP A 174 -7.94 -1.53 -18.56
CA ASP A 174 -7.69 -1.54 -20.01
C ASP A 174 -8.43 -0.42 -20.76
N THR A 175 -9.51 0.11 -20.17
CA THR A 175 -10.37 1.14 -20.79
C THR A 175 -10.37 2.42 -19.95
N PRO A 176 -10.22 3.60 -20.57
CA PRO A 176 -10.33 4.87 -19.85
C PRO A 176 -11.68 5.04 -19.16
N TYR A 177 -11.69 5.57 -17.93
CA TYR A 177 -12.92 6.00 -17.27
C TYR A 177 -13.33 7.37 -17.81
N VAL A 178 -14.40 7.38 -18.61
CA VAL A 178 -14.93 8.59 -19.24
C VAL A 178 -15.82 9.35 -18.26
N ILE A 179 -15.46 10.58 -17.93
CA ILE A 179 -16.24 11.47 -17.05
C ILE A 179 -17.19 12.30 -17.91
N ASP A 180 -16.67 12.93 -18.96
CA ASP A 180 -17.43 13.62 -20.00
C ASP A 180 -16.60 13.70 -21.31
N ALA A 181 -17.04 14.52 -22.27
CA ALA A 181 -16.38 14.68 -23.56
C ALA A 181 -14.93 15.23 -23.49
N ASN A 182 -14.60 16.00 -22.45
CA ASN A 182 -13.31 16.65 -22.27
C ASN A 182 -12.48 16.05 -21.13
N ASN A 183 -13.13 15.30 -20.23
CA ASN A 183 -12.54 14.75 -19.02
C ASN A 183 -12.58 13.22 -19.03
N ARG A 184 -11.41 12.60 -18.91
CA ARG A 184 -11.28 11.15 -18.75
C ARG A 184 -10.03 10.83 -17.94
N ASP A 185 -10.16 9.82 -17.10
CA ASP A 185 -9.01 9.14 -16.49
C ASP A 185 -8.56 8.07 -17.50
N ARG A 186 -7.35 8.23 -18.05
CA ARG A 186 -6.84 7.30 -19.07
C ARG A 186 -6.32 5.99 -18.49
N TYR A 187 -6.06 5.96 -17.18
CA TYR A 187 -5.41 4.86 -16.50
C TYR A 187 -6.11 4.54 -15.17
N PRO A 188 -7.43 4.26 -15.17
CA PRO A 188 -8.17 3.99 -13.96
C PRO A 188 -7.55 2.80 -13.21
N LEU A 189 -7.47 2.88 -11.89
CA LEU A 189 -6.89 1.82 -11.07
C LEU A 189 -7.91 0.71 -10.82
N THR A 190 -7.46 -0.54 -10.85
CA THR A 190 -8.33 -1.72 -10.60
C THR A 190 -8.39 -2.11 -9.11
N GLY A 191 -7.67 -1.38 -8.27
CA GLY A 191 -7.70 -1.47 -6.81
C GLY A 191 -7.47 -0.11 -6.16
N THR A 192 -7.73 -0.02 -4.86
CA THR A 192 -7.50 1.20 -4.10
C THR A 192 -6.02 1.58 -4.08
N PHE A 193 -5.75 2.88 -4.16
CA PHE A 193 -4.43 3.45 -4.01
C PHE A 193 -4.08 3.63 -2.52
N LYS A 194 -2.86 3.31 -2.14
CA LYS A 194 -2.31 3.54 -0.81
C LYS A 194 -0.86 3.99 -0.92
N THR A 195 -0.42 4.83 0.01
CA THR A 195 0.96 5.29 0.11
C THR A 195 1.46 5.08 1.52
N PHE A 196 2.71 4.66 1.66
CA PHE A 196 3.35 4.39 2.94
C PHE A 196 4.71 5.08 3.00
N ASN A 197 5.03 5.71 4.13
CA ASN A 197 6.33 6.34 4.31
C ASN A 197 7.44 5.26 4.32
N ALA A 198 8.39 5.38 3.41
CA ALA A 198 9.52 4.46 3.25
C ALA A 198 10.72 4.79 4.15
N GLY A 199 10.67 5.91 4.87
CA GLY A 199 11.80 6.50 5.57
C GLY A 199 12.65 7.41 4.68
N SER A 200 13.81 7.80 5.22
CA SER A 200 14.76 8.69 4.55
C SER A 200 15.96 7.92 4.01
N TRP A 201 16.25 8.10 2.73
CA TRP A 201 17.31 7.41 2.00
C TRP A 201 18.18 8.46 1.32
N ASN A 202 19.49 8.44 1.60
CA ASN A 202 20.42 9.48 1.16
C ASN A 202 19.95 10.92 1.45
N GLY A 203 19.31 11.13 2.61
CA GLY A 203 18.79 12.44 3.01
C GLY A 203 17.49 12.89 2.34
N LYS A 204 16.86 12.05 1.51
CA LYS A 204 15.54 12.31 0.90
C LYS A 204 14.50 11.33 1.41
N THR A 205 13.32 11.81 1.76
CA THR A 205 12.17 10.96 2.13
C THR A 205 11.57 10.33 0.88
N TYR A 206 11.27 9.04 0.97
CA TYR A 206 10.61 8.27 -0.09
C TYR A 206 9.30 7.66 0.43
N ASN A 207 8.42 7.30 -0.49
CA ASN A 207 7.19 6.55 -0.19
C ASN A 207 7.16 5.25 -1.00
N PHE A 208 6.46 4.26 -0.47
CA PHE A 208 5.98 3.08 -1.18
C PHE A 208 4.53 3.32 -1.57
N ASP A 209 4.23 3.22 -2.86
CA ASP A 209 2.85 3.29 -3.33
C ASP A 209 2.34 1.90 -3.66
N MET A 210 1.03 1.69 -3.50
CA MET A 210 0.38 0.41 -3.69
C MET A 210 -0.99 0.58 -4.34
N ILE A 211 -1.29 -0.30 -5.30
CA ILE A 211 -2.63 -0.52 -5.84
C ILE A 211 -3.07 -1.90 -5.37
N THR A 212 -4.21 -2.01 -4.69
CA THR A 212 -4.69 -3.30 -4.18
C THR A 212 -6.20 -3.32 -3.95
N ASN A 213 -6.80 -4.49 -4.11
CA ASN A 213 -8.18 -4.77 -3.73
C ASN A 213 -8.31 -5.40 -2.32
N SER A 214 -7.21 -5.52 -1.58
CA SER A 214 -7.19 -6.03 -0.20
C SER A 214 -7.17 -4.89 0.83
N THR A 215 -7.63 -5.21 2.04
CA THR A 215 -7.33 -4.39 3.21
C THR A 215 -5.86 -4.57 3.57
N VAL A 216 -5.14 -3.48 3.79
CA VAL A 216 -3.70 -3.49 4.11
C VAL A 216 -3.49 -3.05 5.55
N SER A 217 -2.63 -3.76 6.26
CA SER A 217 -2.22 -3.42 7.62
C SER A 217 -0.76 -3.79 7.86
N SER A 218 -0.21 -3.37 9.01
CA SER A 218 1.12 -3.78 9.47
C SER A 218 2.25 -3.56 8.46
N PHE A 219 2.17 -2.50 7.63
CA PHE A 219 3.26 -2.13 6.74
C PHE A 219 4.51 -1.78 7.56
N GLN A 220 5.65 -2.40 7.24
CA GLN A 220 6.93 -2.20 7.92
C GLN A 220 8.09 -2.22 6.92
N VAL A 221 9.08 -1.37 7.19
CA VAL A 221 10.39 -1.38 6.52
C VAL A 221 11.44 -1.67 7.59
N ASP A 222 12.05 -2.85 7.55
CA ASP A 222 13.10 -3.28 8.46
C ASP A 222 14.46 -3.08 7.77
N THR A 223 15.19 -2.04 8.17
CA THR A 223 16.48 -1.67 7.57
C THR A 223 17.61 -2.63 7.92
N ASP A 224 17.52 -3.31 9.08
CA ASP A 224 18.55 -4.23 9.54
C ASP A 224 18.48 -5.55 8.77
N LYS A 225 17.26 -6.06 8.57
CA LYS A 225 17.01 -7.26 7.75
C LYS A 225 16.89 -6.96 6.26
N LYS A 226 16.78 -5.68 5.90
CA LYS A 226 16.53 -5.21 4.53
C LYS A 226 15.24 -5.79 3.95
N THR A 227 14.18 -5.82 4.75
CA THR A 227 12.88 -6.39 4.36
C THR A 227 11.78 -5.34 4.35
N VAL A 228 10.84 -5.51 3.44
CA VAL A 228 9.56 -4.79 3.43
C VAL A 228 8.47 -5.82 3.68
N SER A 229 7.62 -5.60 4.67
CA SER A 229 6.51 -6.50 4.97
C SER A 229 5.19 -5.77 5.16
N LEU A 230 4.09 -6.46 4.88
CA LEU A 230 2.73 -5.98 5.11
C LEU A 230 1.76 -7.15 5.20
N ASN A 231 0.62 -6.90 5.84
CA ASN A 231 -0.49 -7.85 5.88
C ASN A 231 -1.58 -7.43 4.90
N VAL A 232 -2.12 -8.38 4.15
CA VAL A 232 -3.29 -8.22 3.29
C VAL A 232 -4.43 -9.12 3.77
N SER A 233 -5.65 -8.61 3.74
CA SER A 233 -6.85 -9.39 4.02
C SER A 233 -8.00 -9.06 3.07
N GLY A 234 -8.84 -10.06 2.79
CA GLY A 234 -10.02 -9.93 1.94
C GLY A 234 -10.97 -11.12 2.12
N THR A 235 -12.09 -11.12 1.41
CA THR A 235 -13.09 -12.18 1.50
C THR A 235 -12.54 -13.50 0.99
N GLU A 236 -12.57 -14.53 1.84
CA GLU A 236 -11.99 -15.85 1.54
C GLU A 236 -12.45 -16.42 0.19
N GLY A 237 -11.52 -16.94 -0.61
CA GLY A 237 -11.81 -17.60 -1.89
C GLY A 237 -12.01 -16.66 -3.08
N THR A 238 -11.98 -15.34 -2.88
CA THR A 238 -12.00 -14.35 -3.98
C THR A 238 -10.58 -14.05 -4.49
N THR A 239 -10.45 -13.33 -5.61
CA THR A 239 -9.14 -12.96 -6.16
C THR A 239 -8.58 -11.75 -5.44
N GLY A 240 -7.34 -11.85 -4.94
CA GLY A 240 -6.59 -10.76 -4.36
C GLY A 240 -5.38 -10.39 -5.21
N PHE A 241 -5.04 -9.11 -5.25
CA PHE A 241 -3.79 -8.66 -5.85
C PHE A 241 -3.24 -7.44 -5.13
N CYS A 242 -1.93 -7.25 -5.23
CA CYS A 242 -1.31 -5.97 -4.94
C CYS A 242 -0.20 -5.67 -5.95
N ARG A 243 -0.15 -4.42 -6.39
CA ARG A 243 0.98 -3.87 -7.14
C ARG A 243 1.68 -2.85 -6.28
N LEU A 244 2.94 -3.13 -5.96
CA LEU A 244 3.83 -2.23 -5.24
C LEU A 244 4.63 -1.38 -6.22
N THR A 245 4.82 -0.10 -5.89
CA THR A 245 5.74 0.82 -6.54
C THR A 245 6.82 1.19 -5.53
N ILE A 246 8.05 0.79 -5.84
CA ILE A 246 9.20 0.92 -4.95
C ILE A 246 10.24 1.80 -5.65
N PRO A 247 10.67 2.92 -5.05
CA PRO A 247 11.75 3.73 -5.60
C PRO A 247 13.01 2.90 -5.88
N ASN A 248 13.62 3.08 -7.06
CA ASN A 248 14.79 2.31 -7.49
C ASN A 248 15.94 2.41 -6.49
N THR A 249 16.12 3.56 -5.83
CA THR A 249 17.11 3.76 -4.76
C THR A 249 16.99 2.70 -3.67
N ILE A 250 15.77 2.39 -3.23
CA ILE A 250 15.49 1.41 -2.16
C ILE A 250 15.83 0.00 -2.64
N VAL A 251 15.36 -0.37 -3.85
CA VAL A 251 15.65 -1.68 -4.45
C VAL A 251 17.15 -1.91 -4.59
N GLN A 252 17.91 -0.88 -4.96
CA GLN A 252 19.36 -0.99 -5.10
C GLN A 252 20.06 -1.10 -3.73
N GLU A 253 19.70 -0.27 -2.75
CA GLU A 253 20.35 -0.29 -1.43
C GLU A 253 20.05 -1.54 -0.61
N PHE A 254 18.80 -2.03 -0.67
CA PHE A 254 18.42 -3.23 0.05
C PHE A 254 18.84 -4.50 -0.68
N TRP A 255 18.56 -4.59 -1.98
CA TRP A 255 18.55 -5.87 -2.69
C TRP A 255 19.56 -5.96 -3.82
N GLN A 256 20.21 -4.86 -4.21
CA GLN A 256 21.07 -4.79 -5.40
C GLN A 256 20.36 -5.34 -6.65
N GLY A 257 19.04 -5.14 -6.72
CA GLY A 257 18.18 -5.68 -7.78
C GLY A 257 17.75 -7.15 -7.62
N ASN A 258 18.22 -7.89 -6.61
CA ASN A 258 17.90 -9.32 -6.41
C ASN A 258 17.06 -9.53 -5.14
N TYR A 259 15.79 -9.84 -5.32
CA TYR A 259 14.82 -10.02 -4.24
C TYR A 259 13.83 -11.13 -4.55
N ILE A 260 13.28 -11.71 -3.49
CA ILE A 260 12.17 -12.66 -3.57
C ILE A 260 10.96 -12.08 -2.83
N VAL A 261 9.77 -12.54 -3.24
CA VAL A 261 8.52 -12.30 -2.53
C VAL A 261 8.16 -13.57 -1.78
N LEU A 262 7.83 -13.44 -0.50
CA LEU A 262 7.29 -14.50 0.33
C LEU A 262 5.82 -14.21 0.63
N LEU A 263 4.96 -15.22 0.52
CA LEU A 263 3.58 -15.20 0.97
C LEU A 263 3.46 -16.18 2.14
N ASN A 264 3.16 -15.69 3.34
CA ASN A 264 3.13 -16.49 4.57
C ASN A 264 4.45 -17.25 4.83
N GLY A 265 5.58 -16.62 4.51
CA GLY A 265 6.93 -17.18 4.70
C GLY A 265 7.45 -18.08 3.57
N GLU A 266 6.60 -18.45 2.60
CA GLU A 266 6.98 -19.31 1.49
C GLU A 266 7.22 -18.50 0.20
N PRO A 267 8.21 -18.85 -0.65
CA PRO A 267 8.44 -18.17 -1.93
C PRO A 267 7.19 -18.16 -2.81
N TRP A 268 6.83 -16.99 -3.32
CA TRP A 268 5.61 -16.78 -4.09
C TRP A 268 5.90 -16.14 -5.45
N PRO A 269 5.23 -16.57 -6.54
CA PRO A 269 5.42 -15.99 -7.85
C PRO A 269 4.95 -14.53 -7.90
N PHE A 270 5.71 -13.70 -8.60
CA PHE A 270 5.40 -12.29 -8.85
C PHE A 270 5.83 -11.88 -10.26
N LYS A 271 5.29 -10.77 -10.75
CA LYS A 271 5.81 -10.08 -11.94
C LYS A 271 6.51 -8.80 -11.51
N ASN A 272 7.57 -8.41 -12.19
CA ASN A 272 8.24 -7.14 -11.95
C ASN A 272 8.64 -6.44 -13.25
N TRP A 273 8.80 -5.12 -13.15
CA TRP A 273 9.36 -4.26 -14.20
C TRP A 273 9.86 -2.97 -13.56
N THR A 274 10.64 -2.19 -14.31
CA THR A 274 11.30 -0.99 -13.78
C THR A 274 11.23 0.13 -14.81
N ASP A 275 10.99 1.36 -14.36
CA ASP A 275 11.19 2.57 -15.14
C ASP A 275 12.41 3.36 -14.63
N GLY A 276 12.60 4.60 -15.11
CA GLY A 276 13.75 5.43 -14.71
C GLY A 276 13.81 5.77 -13.23
N THR A 277 12.72 5.63 -12.48
CA THR A 277 12.57 6.09 -11.10
C THR A 277 12.13 5.00 -10.12
N ASN A 278 11.29 4.05 -10.56
CA ASN A 278 10.63 3.07 -9.71
C ASN A 278 10.70 1.66 -10.30
N THR A 279 10.67 0.68 -9.39
CA THR A 279 10.48 -0.73 -9.66
C THR A 279 9.10 -1.12 -9.18
N TYR A 280 8.41 -1.89 -10.01
CA TYR A 280 7.05 -2.35 -9.79
C TYR A 280 7.06 -3.85 -9.51
N ILE A 281 6.27 -4.28 -8.53
CA ILE A 281 6.10 -5.70 -8.18
C ILE A 281 4.61 -5.98 -8.10
N LEU A 282 4.11 -6.86 -8.96
CA LEU A 282 2.73 -7.33 -8.97
C LEU A 282 2.64 -8.75 -8.41
N ILE A 283 1.80 -8.91 -7.40
CA ILE A 283 1.58 -10.14 -6.66
C ILE A 283 0.10 -10.48 -6.75
N ASN A 284 -0.23 -11.68 -7.21
CA ASN A 284 -1.59 -12.21 -7.24
C ASN A 284 -1.71 -13.35 -6.23
N TYR A 285 -2.82 -13.42 -5.52
CA TYR A 285 -3.11 -14.43 -4.51
C TYR A 285 -4.62 -14.68 -4.41
N THR A 286 -5.02 -15.75 -3.73
CA THR A 286 -6.42 -15.93 -3.34
C THR A 286 -6.63 -15.19 -2.02
N HIS A 287 -7.67 -14.38 -1.91
CA HIS A 287 -7.97 -13.68 -0.68
C HIS A 287 -8.15 -14.66 0.49
N SER A 288 -7.40 -14.36 1.55
CA SER A 288 -7.57 -14.80 2.94
C SER A 288 -6.74 -13.79 3.77
N GLU A 289 -6.25 -14.14 4.96
CA GLU A 289 -5.23 -13.36 5.64
C GLU A 289 -3.83 -13.81 5.21
N HIS A 290 -3.03 -12.88 4.68
CA HIS A 290 -1.66 -13.17 4.27
C HIS A 290 -0.67 -12.11 4.77
N GLU A 291 0.52 -12.56 5.12
CA GLU A 291 1.72 -11.73 5.23
C GLU A 291 2.48 -11.78 3.91
N ILE A 292 2.78 -10.61 3.34
CA ILE A 292 3.66 -10.45 2.18
C ILE A 292 4.98 -9.88 2.68
N VAL A 293 6.09 -10.52 2.32
CA VAL A 293 7.45 -10.06 2.65
C VAL A 293 8.30 -9.99 1.39
N ILE A 294 8.99 -8.88 1.17
CA ILE A 294 10.03 -8.72 0.15
C ILE A 294 11.38 -8.68 0.86
N THR A 295 12.29 -9.55 0.44
CA THR A 295 13.56 -9.81 1.13
C THR A 295 14.68 -10.08 0.11
N PRO A 296 15.97 -9.84 0.46
CA PRO A 296 17.07 -10.14 -0.45
C PRO A 296 17.07 -11.61 -0.90
N GLU A 297 17.34 -11.84 -2.18
CA GLU A 297 17.64 -13.19 -2.65
C GLU A 297 19.08 -13.54 -2.28
N TYR A 298 19.27 -14.58 -1.47
CA TYR A 298 20.60 -15.08 -1.17
C TYR A 298 21.03 -16.11 -2.21
N PRO A 299 22.15 -15.90 -2.92
CA PRO A 299 22.68 -16.89 -3.85
C PRO A 299 22.83 -18.25 -3.17
N THR A 300 22.29 -19.30 -3.78
CA THR A 300 22.46 -20.68 -3.30
C THR A 300 23.94 -21.06 -3.17
N THR A 301 24.83 -20.40 -3.94
CA THR A 301 26.29 -20.53 -3.86
C THR A 301 26.91 -20.07 -2.55
N ILE A 302 26.22 -19.27 -1.73
CA ILE A 302 26.66 -18.89 -0.37
C ILE A 302 26.14 -19.88 0.67
N ILE A 303 24.93 -20.40 0.46
CA ILE A 303 24.26 -21.35 1.37
C ILE A 303 24.96 -22.71 1.36
N LEU A 304 25.35 -23.21 0.17
CA LEU A 304 26.01 -24.51 0.02
C LEU A 304 27.36 -24.59 0.77
N PRO A 305 28.30 -23.65 0.63
CA PRO A 305 29.54 -23.64 1.41
C PRO A 305 29.31 -23.53 2.92
N LEU A 306 28.29 -22.77 3.37
CA LEU A 306 27.95 -22.64 4.79
C LEU A 306 27.43 -23.97 5.37
N LEU A 307 26.58 -24.68 4.62
CA LEU A 307 26.10 -26.02 4.97
C LEU A 307 27.25 -27.05 4.96
N ILE A 308 28.14 -26.98 3.97
CA ILE A 308 29.34 -27.83 3.92
C ILE A 308 30.25 -27.55 5.12
N LEU A 309 30.46 -26.29 5.49
CA LEU A 309 31.30 -25.91 6.62
C LEU A 309 30.70 -26.35 7.97
N THR A 310 29.41 -26.16 8.18
CA THR A 310 28.71 -26.59 9.40
C THR A 310 28.69 -28.11 9.56
N THR A 311 28.47 -28.87 8.47
CA THR A 311 28.57 -30.33 8.47
C THR A 311 29.99 -30.84 8.68
N LEU A 312 31.01 -30.18 8.13
CA LEU A 312 32.44 -30.45 8.41
C LEU A 312 32.79 -30.22 9.88
N ILE A 313 32.35 -29.11 10.47
CA ILE A 313 32.57 -28.81 11.88
C ILE A 313 31.88 -29.86 12.76
N ALA A 314 30.62 -30.18 12.48
CA ALA A 314 29.87 -31.21 13.21
C ALA A 314 30.52 -32.60 13.12
N THR A 315 31.09 -32.97 11.96
CA THR A 315 31.81 -34.25 11.79
C THR A 315 33.17 -34.29 12.49
N VAL A 316 33.87 -33.16 12.59
CA VAL A 316 35.11 -33.06 13.39
C VAL A 316 34.80 -33.22 14.89
N PHE A 317 33.75 -32.55 15.38
CA PHE A 317 33.31 -32.70 16.77
C PHE A 317 32.81 -34.12 17.08
N SER A 318 32.05 -34.75 16.18
CA SER A 318 31.59 -36.13 16.40
C SER A 318 32.73 -37.17 16.37
N LYS A 319 33.81 -36.91 15.62
CA LYS A 319 35.02 -37.75 15.65
C LYS A 319 35.86 -37.55 16.92
N ASN A 320 35.86 -36.36 17.50
CA ASN A 320 36.60 -36.05 18.73
C ASN A 320 35.89 -36.54 20.00
N ILE A 321 34.60 -36.87 19.93
CA ILE A 321 33.88 -37.60 21.00
C ILE A 321 34.09 -39.12 20.81
N ARG A 322 35.35 -39.58 20.86
CA ARG A 322 35.63 -40.99 21.13
C ARG A 322 35.60 -41.18 22.65
N LYS A 323 34.55 -41.86 23.14
CA LYS A 323 34.37 -42.25 24.55
C LYS A 323 35.68 -42.79 25.14
N PRO A 324 36.16 -42.32 26.30
CA PRO A 324 37.29 -42.95 26.96
C PRO A 324 36.87 -44.38 27.36
N LYS A 325 37.63 -45.39 26.91
CA LYS A 325 37.49 -46.75 27.44
C LYS A 325 37.92 -46.74 28.91
N LEU A 326 36.97 -46.71 29.84
CA LEU A 326 37.23 -47.07 31.24
C LEU A 326 37.69 -48.53 31.26
N LYS A 327 38.99 -48.76 31.48
CA LYS A 327 39.48 -50.07 31.93
C LYS A 327 39.29 -50.15 33.45
N LEU A 328 38.23 -50.83 33.90
CA LEU A 328 38.16 -51.28 35.29
C LEU A 328 39.27 -52.31 35.53
N LYS A 329 40.26 -51.99 36.38
CA LYS A 329 41.14 -52.98 36.99
C LYS A 329 40.45 -53.52 38.24
N PHE A 330 40.00 -54.77 38.21
CA PHE A 330 39.72 -55.52 39.43
C PHE A 330 40.99 -56.30 39.81
N SER A 331 41.51 -56.04 41.01
CA SER A 331 42.52 -56.86 41.68
C SER A 331 41.85 -57.64 42.80
N LEU A 332 41.95 -58.97 42.77
CA LEU A 332 41.65 -59.84 43.91
C LEU A 332 42.84 -60.82 44.09
N PRO A 333 43.31 -61.06 45.33
CA PRO A 333 44.50 -61.86 45.60
C PRO A 333 44.21 -63.37 45.66
N TYR A 334 45.23 -64.17 45.33
CA TYR A 334 45.28 -65.64 45.45
C TYR A 334 45.00 -66.11 46.89
N SER A 335 44.23 -67.17 47.15
CA SER A 335 44.62 -68.60 47.10
C SER A 335 43.43 -69.41 47.68
N VAL A 336 43.10 -70.63 47.26
CA VAL A 336 43.47 -71.92 47.90
C VAL A 336 42.58 -73.05 47.31
N TYR A 337 43.24 -74.14 46.90
CA TYR A 337 42.87 -75.58 46.84
C TYR A 337 41.79 -76.18 45.91
N LEU A 338 42.23 -77.31 45.32
CA LEU A 338 41.48 -78.36 44.63
C LEU A 338 40.43 -79.03 45.53
N ALA A 339 39.27 -79.40 44.95
CA ALA A 339 38.77 -80.78 44.86
C ALA A 339 37.35 -80.81 44.27
N GLY A 340 37.06 -81.80 43.41
CA GLY A 340 35.77 -82.49 43.45
C GLY A 340 34.72 -82.16 42.37
N VAL A 341 34.65 -83.05 41.36
CA VAL A 341 33.45 -83.85 41.02
C VAL A 341 32.15 -83.12 40.57
N SER A 342 31.85 -83.31 39.27
CA SER A 342 30.60 -83.84 38.69
C SER A 342 29.31 -83.00 38.56
N LEU A 343 28.88 -82.93 37.28
CA LEU A 343 27.54 -83.04 36.67
C LEU A 343 26.33 -82.17 37.06
N ALA A 344 25.59 -81.91 35.96
CA ALA A 344 24.14 -81.70 35.78
C ALA A 344 23.65 -80.23 35.79
N LEU A 345 23.19 -79.67 34.66
CA LEU A 345 21.91 -79.86 33.94
C LEU A 345 20.66 -79.39 34.71
N ASN A 346 20.12 -78.25 34.28
CA ASN A 346 18.71 -77.88 34.01
C ASN A 346 18.53 -76.37 34.27
N VAL A 347 18.21 -75.55 33.27
CA VAL A 347 16.88 -75.33 32.65
C VAL A 347 15.81 -74.97 33.69
N LYS A 348 15.62 -73.66 33.90
CA LYS A 348 14.38 -72.96 33.51
C LYS A 348 14.66 -71.49 33.29
#